data_AF-A4X2D5-F1
#
_entry.id   AF-A4X2D5-F1
#
_cell.length_a   1.000
_cell.length_b   1.000
_cell.length_c   1.000
_cell.angle_alpha   90.00
_cell.angle_beta   90.00
_cell.angle_gamma   90.00
#
_symmetry.space_group_name_H-M   'P 1'
#
loop_
_entity.id
_entity.type
_entity.pdbx_description
1 polymer ?
#
loop_
_entity_poly.entity_id
_entity_poly.type
_entity_poly.pdbx_seq_one_letter_code
_entity_poly.pdbx_strand_id
1 'polypeptide(L)'
;MIEIEQARELLAKAVETQGWDFVYNPGGNGPCKYEPISVHEAGGNPDDPRTKTGCLIGVVLGMVDENRHRGLSNTIDALGEGALRGLMSHETTRYFRVAQHAQDAGRTWGAAYDAAEAHYRAHYAR
;
A
#
# COMPACT_ATOMS: atom_id res chain seq x y z
N MET A 1 10.32 -4.10 14.17
CA MET A 1 10.71 -3.82 12.78
C MET A 1 9.95 -4.80 11.91
N ILE A 2 9.42 -4.37 10.77
CA ILE A 2 8.76 -5.25 9.80
C ILE A 2 9.85 -5.77 8.86
N GLU A 3 10.14 -7.06 9.00
CA GLU A 3 11.10 -7.76 8.15
C GLU A 3 10.51 -8.07 6.78
N ILE A 4 11.36 -8.30 5.78
CA ILE A 4 10.92 -8.48 4.39
C ILE A 4 9.96 -9.66 4.22
N GLU A 5 10.22 -10.80 4.86
CA GLU A 5 9.32 -11.97 4.79
C GLU A 5 7.96 -11.66 5.41
N GLN A 6 7.95 -10.99 6.56
CA GLN A 6 6.72 -10.53 7.20
C GLN A 6 5.97 -9.53 6.30
N ALA A 7 6.68 -8.61 5.64
CA ALA A 7 6.10 -7.66 4.71
C ALA A 7 5.43 -8.35 3.51
N ARG A 8 6.04 -9.42 2.99
CA ARG A 8 5.49 -10.22 1.89
C ARG A 8 4.21 -10.94 2.31
N GLU A 9 4.22 -11.58 3.47
CA GLU A 9 3.04 -12.26 4.03
C GLU A 9 1.88 -11.27 4.29
N LEU A 10 2.18 -10.12 4.90
CA LEU A 10 1.17 -9.10 5.16
C LEU A 10 0.58 -8.52 3.88
N LEU A 11 1.41 -8.28 2.85
CA LEU A 11 0.94 -7.80 1.56
C LEU A 11 0.01 -8.80 0.89
N ALA A 12 0.38 -10.10 0.88
CA ALA A 12 -0.47 -11.16 0.37
C ALA A 12 -1.82 -11.21 1.10
N LYS A 13 -1.80 -11.18 2.44
CA LYS A 13 -3.01 -11.19 3.26
C LYS A 13 -3.92 -9.98 3.03
N ALA A 14 -3.34 -8.79 2.82
CA ALA A 14 -4.10 -7.59 2.50
C ALA A 14 -4.81 -7.71 1.14
N VAL A 15 -4.14 -8.28 0.13
CA VAL A 15 -4.75 -8.57 -1.18
C VAL A 15 -5.87 -9.61 -1.05
N GLU A 16 -5.66 -10.68 -0.30
CA GLU A 16 -6.69 -11.71 -0.07
C GLU A 16 -7.93 -11.14 0.62
N THR A 17 -7.75 -10.22 1.57
CA THR A 17 -8.85 -9.62 2.34
C THR A 17 -9.75 -8.75 1.47
N GLN A 18 -9.17 -7.93 0.58
CA GLN A 18 -9.92 -6.98 -0.23
C GLN A 18 -10.34 -7.54 -1.60
N GLY A 19 -9.59 -8.52 -2.11
CA GLY A 19 -9.78 -9.13 -3.41
C GLY A 19 -8.69 -8.75 -4.42
N TRP A 20 -8.25 -9.72 -5.20
CA TRP A 20 -7.17 -9.59 -6.18
C TRP A 20 -7.42 -8.51 -7.24
N ASP A 21 -8.66 -8.44 -7.73
CA ASP A 21 -9.07 -7.53 -8.81
C ASP A 21 -9.46 -6.13 -8.32
N PHE A 22 -9.34 -5.86 -7.02
CA PHE A 22 -9.70 -4.55 -6.47
C PHE A 22 -8.76 -3.45 -6.99
N VAL A 23 -9.33 -2.35 -7.48
CA VAL A 23 -8.60 -1.17 -7.95
C VAL A 23 -8.88 0.00 -7.01
N TYR A 24 -7.88 0.42 -6.24
CA TYR A 24 -8.03 1.52 -5.28
C TYR A 24 -8.11 2.90 -5.94
N ASN A 25 -7.23 3.19 -6.91
CA ASN A 25 -7.14 4.51 -7.56
C ASN A 25 -7.25 4.38 -9.09
N PRO A 26 -8.43 4.05 -9.64
CA PRO A 26 -8.58 3.71 -11.06
C PRO A 26 -8.16 4.83 -12.03
N GLY A 27 -8.17 6.09 -11.60
CA GLY A 27 -7.71 7.23 -12.39
C GLY A 27 -6.20 7.52 -12.30
N GLY A 28 -5.48 6.84 -11.40
CA GLY A 28 -4.05 7.06 -11.17
C GLY A 28 -3.68 8.47 -10.68
N ASN A 29 -4.62 9.17 -10.03
CA ASN A 29 -4.52 10.60 -9.76
C ASN A 29 -3.76 10.92 -8.45
N GLY A 30 -2.48 10.58 -8.39
CA GLY A 30 -1.58 10.94 -7.30
C GLY A 30 -1.40 9.86 -6.23
N PRO A 31 -0.62 10.16 -5.16
CA PRO A 31 -0.29 9.19 -4.12
C PRO A 31 -1.56 8.74 -3.38
N CYS A 32 -1.62 7.45 -3.07
CA CYS A 32 -2.72 6.90 -2.31
C CYS A 32 -2.80 7.47 -0.88
N LYS A 33 -4.02 7.49 -0.32
CA LYS A 33 -4.22 7.76 1.10
C LYS A 33 -4.18 6.46 1.90
N TYR A 34 -3.60 6.51 3.08
CA TYR A 34 -3.46 5.33 3.94
C TYR A 34 -4.68 5.04 4.82
N GLU A 35 -5.79 5.71 4.56
CA GLU A 35 -7.08 5.49 5.19
C GLU A 35 -8.20 5.70 4.17
N PRO A 36 -9.41 5.18 4.46
CA PRO A 36 -10.59 5.49 3.66
C PRO A 36 -10.87 6.99 3.69
N ILE A 37 -11.27 7.55 2.55
CA ILE A 37 -11.72 8.94 2.45
C ILE A 37 -13.22 9.06 2.63
N SER A 38 -13.69 10.21 3.08
CA SER A 38 -15.13 10.47 3.10
C SER A 38 -15.72 10.55 1.69
N VAL A 39 -17.03 10.26 1.56
CA VAL A 39 -17.77 10.46 0.29
C VAL A 39 -17.69 11.92 -0.18
N HIS A 40 -17.62 12.87 0.75
CA HIS A 40 -17.44 14.28 0.42
C HIS A 40 -16.08 14.54 -0.25
N GLU A 41 -14.99 14.01 0.31
CA GLU A 41 -13.67 14.08 -0.31
C GLU A 41 -13.59 13.35 -1.66
N ALA A 42 -14.41 12.31 -1.85
CA ALA A 42 -14.61 11.62 -3.12
C ALA A 42 -15.51 12.40 -4.11
N GLY A 43 -15.74 13.70 -3.90
CA GLY A 43 -16.58 14.52 -4.78
C GLY A 43 -18.05 14.11 -4.80
N GLY A 44 -18.52 13.48 -3.72
CA GLY A 44 -19.88 12.96 -3.61
C GLY A 44 -20.09 11.57 -4.21
N ASN A 45 -19.04 10.89 -4.67
CA ASN A 45 -19.15 9.54 -5.23
C ASN A 45 -19.02 8.46 -4.14
N PRO A 46 -20.11 7.80 -3.71
CA PRO A 46 -20.05 6.73 -2.71
C PRO A 46 -19.43 5.43 -3.24
N ASP A 47 -19.36 5.27 -4.56
CA ASP A 47 -18.81 4.07 -5.19
C ASP A 47 -17.30 4.19 -5.47
N ASP A 48 -16.70 5.35 -5.18
CA ASP A 48 -15.26 5.53 -5.27
C ASP A 48 -14.55 4.51 -4.36
N PRO A 49 -13.66 3.65 -4.90
CA PRO A 49 -13.00 2.60 -4.13
C PRO A 49 -12.25 3.11 -2.89
N ARG A 50 -11.78 4.37 -2.92
CA ARG A 50 -11.04 5.01 -1.83
C ARG A 50 -11.92 5.30 -0.61
N THR A 51 -13.24 5.24 -0.74
CA THR A 51 -14.17 5.41 0.39
C THR A 51 -14.35 4.12 1.22
N LYS A 52 -13.97 2.97 0.65
CA LYS A 52 -14.19 1.64 1.27
C LYS A 52 -13.01 1.21 2.13
N THR A 53 -11.80 1.52 1.70
CA THR A 53 -10.57 1.06 2.32
C THR A 53 -9.45 2.09 2.13
N GLY A 54 -8.39 2.00 2.92
CA GLY A 54 -7.14 2.71 2.66
C GLY A 54 -6.34 2.04 1.55
N CYS A 55 -5.21 2.63 1.18
CA CYS A 55 -4.30 1.99 0.25
C CYS A 55 -3.81 0.62 0.75
N LEU A 56 -3.36 -0.23 -0.18
CA LEU A 56 -2.81 -1.54 0.13
C LEU A 56 -1.75 -1.50 1.24
N ILE A 57 -0.82 -0.53 1.18
CA ILE A 57 0.24 -0.40 2.20
C ILE A 57 -0.31 0.08 3.53
N GLY A 58 -1.33 0.96 3.54
CA GLY A 58 -2.00 1.40 4.76
C GLY A 58 -2.74 0.27 5.44
N VAL A 59 -3.37 -0.62 4.67
CA VAL A 59 -3.96 -1.85 5.20
C VAL A 59 -2.88 -2.75 5.80
N VAL A 60 -1.76 -2.96 5.12
CA VAL A 60 -0.62 -3.74 5.65
C VAL A 60 -0.11 -3.18 6.98
N LEU A 61 0.11 -1.87 7.07
CA LEU A 61 0.56 -1.22 8.30
C LEU A 61 -0.49 -1.33 9.42
N GLY A 62 -1.77 -1.20 9.08
CA GLY A 62 -2.88 -1.41 10.01
C GLY A 62 -2.95 -2.83 10.58
N MET A 63 -2.56 -3.85 9.81
CA MET A 63 -2.51 -5.25 10.28
C MET A 63 -1.46 -5.51 11.37
N VAL A 64 -0.50 -4.60 11.55
CA VAL A 64 0.51 -4.66 12.62
C VAL A 64 0.34 -3.54 13.65
N ASP A 65 -0.89 -3.01 13.76
CA ASP A 65 -1.27 -1.92 14.68
C ASP A 65 -0.45 -0.63 14.49
N GLU A 66 0.20 -0.45 13.34
CA GLU A 66 0.91 0.78 13.01
C GLU A 66 -0.11 1.81 12.48
N ASN A 67 -0.22 2.96 13.14
CA ASN A 67 -1.26 3.95 12.83
C ASN A 67 -0.72 5.39 12.69
N ARG A 68 0.58 5.62 12.87
CA ARG A 68 1.20 6.97 12.80
C ARG A 68 1.08 7.64 11.42
N HIS A 69 0.77 6.84 10.40
CA HIS A 69 0.70 7.26 9.01
C HIS A 69 -0.75 7.55 8.54
N ARG A 70 -1.77 7.31 9.38
CA ARG A 70 -3.17 7.63 9.08
C ARG A 70 -3.35 9.13 8.86
N GLY A 71 -4.33 9.51 8.03
CA GLY A 71 -4.54 10.89 7.59
C GLY A 71 -3.52 11.44 6.58
N LEU A 72 -2.46 10.70 6.26
CA LEU A 72 -1.45 11.14 5.31
C LEU A 72 -1.72 10.64 3.89
N SER A 73 -1.24 11.41 2.92
CA SER A 73 -1.13 11.01 1.51
C SER A 73 0.30 11.26 1.05
N ASN A 74 1.08 10.18 0.88
CA ASN A 74 2.50 10.26 0.55
C ASN A 74 3.05 8.93 0.02
N THR A 75 4.28 8.93 -0.49
CA THR A 75 5.00 7.69 -0.79
C THR A 75 5.48 7.02 0.49
N ILE A 76 5.61 5.69 0.45
CA ILE A 76 6.13 4.91 1.57
C ILE A 76 7.60 5.26 1.88
N ASP A 77 8.36 5.73 0.88
CA ASP A 77 9.72 6.25 1.09
C ASP A 77 9.69 7.47 2.02
N ALA A 78 8.85 8.46 1.71
CA ALA A 78 8.75 9.68 2.52
C ALA A 78 8.20 9.39 3.92
N LEU A 79 7.27 8.44 4.04
CA LEU A 79 6.81 7.97 5.35
C LEU A 79 7.93 7.23 6.10
N GLY A 80 8.72 6.41 5.42
CA GLY A 80 9.84 5.67 5.97
C GLY A 80 10.96 6.57 6.49
N GLU A 81 11.17 7.73 5.88
CA GLU A 81 12.11 8.74 6.37
C GLU A 81 11.55 9.57 7.54
N GLY A 82 10.22 9.71 7.59
CA GLY A 82 9.50 10.49 8.59
C GLY A 82 8.78 9.63 9.65
N ALA A 83 7.45 9.55 9.52
CA ALA A 83 6.55 8.97 10.52
C ALA A 83 6.86 7.51 10.88
N LEU A 84 7.44 6.75 9.95
CA LEU A 84 7.74 5.32 10.06
C LEU A 84 9.25 5.04 10.20
N ARG A 85 10.05 6.06 10.55
CA ARG A 85 11.50 5.91 10.68
C ARG A 85 11.87 4.76 11.63
N GLY A 86 12.69 3.84 11.12
CA GLY A 86 13.17 2.67 11.86
C GLY A 86 12.15 1.52 11.97
N LEU A 87 10.94 1.66 11.42
CA LEU A 87 9.96 0.58 11.41
C LEU A 87 10.32 -0.53 10.41
N MET A 88 10.93 -0.17 9.28
CA MET A 88 11.21 -1.07 8.16
C MET A 88 12.67 -0.92 7.74
N SER A 89 13.24 -2.01 7.21
CA SER A 89 14.52 -1.95 6.50
C SER A 89 14.36 -1.23 5.16
N HIS A 90 15.47 -0.80 4.56
CA HIS A 90 15.46 -0.20 3.21
C HIS A 90 14.87 -1.17 2.16
N GLU A 91 15.14 -2.46 2.31
CA GLU A 91 14.60 -3.51 1.44
C GLU A 91 13.07 -3.60 1.56
N THR A 92 12.55 -3.66 2.79
CA THR A 92 11.10 -3.67 3.04
C THR A 92 10.42 -2.41 2.49
N THR A 93 11.02 -1.23 2.70
CA THR A 93 10.50 0.02 2.15
C THR A 93 10.45 -0.02 0.62
N ARG A 94 11.50 -0.53 -0.03
CA ARG A 94 11.54 -0.66 -1.50
C ARG A 94 10.51 -1.66 -2.02
N TYR A 95 10.31 -2.77 -1.33
CA TYR A 95 9.27 -3.75 -1.65
C TYR A 95 7.87 -3.11 -1.65
N PHE A 96 7.51 -2.40 -0.58
CA PHE A 96 6.24 -1.68 -0.51
C PHE A 96 6.13 -0.53 -1.51
N ARG A 97 7.24 0.14 -1.83
CA ARG A 97 7.25 1.22 -2.83
C ARG A 97 6.80 0.70 -4.20
N VAL A 98 7.24 -0.50 -4.59
CA VAL A 98 6.85 -1.09 -5.87
C VAL A 98 5.35 -1.38 -5.91
N ALA A 99 4.80 -1.99 -4.85
CA ALA A 99 3.37 -2.24 -4.74
C ALA A 99 2.56 -0.92 -4.75
N GLN A 100 2.98 0.07 -3.95
CA GLN A 100 2.32 1.37 -3.92
C GLN A 100 2.33 2.03 -5.30
N HIS A 101 3.47 2.05 -5.99
CA HIS A 101 3.58 2.68 -7.29
C HIS A 101 2.65 2.04 -8.33
N ALA A 102 2.52 0.71 -8.32
CA ALA A 102 1.59 -0.01 -9.18
C ALA A 102 0.12 0.38 -8.90
N GLN A 103 -0.26 0.45 -7.62
CA GLN A 103 -1.61 0.87 -7.22
C GLN A 103 -1.88 2.34 -7.58
N ASP A 104 -0.91 3.23 -7.35
CA ASP A 104 -0.99 4.65 -7.68
C ASP A 104 -1.09 4.88 -9.19
N ALA A 105 -0.64 3.93 -10.01
CA ALA A 105 -0.84 3.89 -11.46
C ALA A 105 -2.19 3.26 -11.88
N GLY A 106 -3.11 3.03 -10.95
CA GLY A 106 -4.44 2.49 -11.20
C GLY A 106 -4.51 1.00 -11.48
N ARG A 107 -3.47 0.24 -11.12
CA ARG A 107 -3.50 -1.23 -11.23
C ARG A 107 -4.32 -1.86 -10.10
N THR A 108 -4.72 -3.11 -10.32
CA THR A 108 -5.34 -3.93 -9.27
C THR A 108 -4.36 -4.21 -8.13
N TRP A 109 -4.89 -4.55 -6.95
CA TRP A 109 -4.09 -4.94 -5.80
C TRP A 109 -3.27 -6.21 -6.06
N GLY A 110 -3.83 -7.17 -6.80
CA GLY A 110 -3.10 -8.35 -7.27
C GLY A 110 -1.91 -8.00 -8.16
N ALA A 111 -2.11 -7.13 -9.15
CA ALA A 111 -1.02 -6.69 -10.03
C ALA A 111 0.05 -5.86 -9.28
N ALA A 112 -0.34 -5.14 -8.23
CA ALA A 112 0.58 -4.44 -7.34
C ALA A 112 1.42 -5.41 -6.50
N TYR A 113 0.80 -6.46 -5.97
CA TYR A 113 1.49 -7.54 -5.26
C TYR A 113 2.46 -8.30 -6.17
N ASP A 114 2.01 -8.72 -7.36
CA ASP A 114 2.85 -9.42 -8.33
C ASP A 114 4.08 -8.58 -8.72
N ALA A 115 3.91 -7.27 -8.88
CA ALA A 115 5.02 -6.37 -9.17
C ALA A 115 6.05 -6.34 -8.04
N ALA A 116 5.60 -6.31 -6.78
CA ALA A 116 6.48 -6.33 -5.62
C ALA A 116 7.20 -7.68 -5.47
N GLU A 117 6.49 -8.80 -5.63
CA GLU A 117 7.07 -10.14 -5.61
C GLU A 117 8.09 -10.37 -6.73
N ALA A 118 7.78 -9.92 -7.95
CA ALA A 118 8.71 -9.99 -9.07
C ALA A 118 9.97 -9.14 -8.81
N HIS A 119 9.81 -7.96 -8.24
CA HIS A 119 10.93 -7.12 -7.83
C HIS A 119 11.80 -7.81 -6.78
N TYR A 120 11.19 -8.39 -5.74
CA TYR A 120 11.88 -9.11 -4.68
C TYR A 120 12.69 -10.28 -5.24
N ARG A 121 12.07 -11.15 -6.05
CA ARG A 121 12.74 -12.32 -6.64
C ARG A 121 13.93 -11.94 -7.53
N ALA A 122 13.83 -10.84 -8.25
CA ALA A 122 14.91 -10.39 -9.13
C ALA A 122 16.14 -9.83 -8.38
N HIS A 123 15.99 -9.36 -7.14
CA HIS A 123 17.03 -8.59 -6.45
C HIS A 123 17.49 -9.20 -5.12
N TYR A 124 16.66 -10.04 -4.47
CA TYR A 124 16.86 -10.44 -3.08
C TYR A 124 16.72 -11.94 -2.82
N ALA A 125 16.03 -12.69 -3.69
CA ALA A 125 15.98 -14.15 -3.59
C ALA A 125 17.30 -14.79 -4.05
N ARG A 126 18.25 -14.98 -3.12
CA ARG A 126 19.48 -15.76 -3.30
C ARG A 126 19.71 -16.72 -2.15
#